data_AF-A0AAV2DD72-F1
#
_entry.id   AF-A0AAV2DD72-F1
#
_cell.length_a   1.000
_cell.length_b   1.000
_cell.length_c   1.000
_cell.angle_alpha   90.00
_cell.angle_beta   90.00
_cell.angle_gamma   90.00
#
_symmetry.space_group_name_H-M   'P 1'
#
loop_
_entity.id
_entity.type
_entity.pdbx_description
1 polymer ?
#
loop_
_entity_poly.entity_id
_entity_poly.type
_entity_poly.pdbx_seq_one_letter_code
_entity_poly.pdbx_strand_id
1 'polypeptide(L)'
;MVLKQKLHDAFKGTVERITSPRTVSAFKEKGVLSVSEFILAGDNLVSKCPTWSWESGEPSKRKPYLPADKQFLITRNVPCLRRAASIEEDYIASGGEVLLDNDDDENDAWVATHGTPKETKAGEEDNVPSMEALEISRKGPIQSIPSYFGDPEEDDIPDMADYDDPDNLIEADPATLQTTYLVANEPDDDNILRTRTYDVSITYDKYYQTPRVWLTGYDESRMLLQPELVLEDVSQDHARKTVTIEDHPHLPGKHASVHPCKHGAVMKKIIDVLMSRGVEPEVDKYLFLFLKFMASVIPTIEYDYTMDFDMGSSSS
;
A
#
# COMPACT_ATOMS: atom_id res chain seq x y z
N MET A 1 27.57 -7.45 -0.13
CA MET A 1 26.27 -8.15 -0.29
C MET A 1 26.01 -8.61 -1.73
N VAL A 2 26.25 -7.77 -2.75
CA VAL A 2 25.95 -8.05 -4.17
C VAL A 2 26.49 -9.39 -4.71
N LEU A 3 27.72 -9.77 -4.37
CA LEU A 3 28.32 -11.02 -4.90
C LEU A 3 27.67 -12.29 -4.33
N LYS A 4 27.26 -12.27 -3.05
CA LYS A 4 26.53 -13.38 -2.42
C LYS A 4 25.12 -13.51 -2.99
N GLN A 5 24.45 -12.39 -3.23
CA GLN A 5 23.11 -12.37 -3.84
C GLN A 5 23.15 -12.92 -5.26
N LYS A 6 24.08 -12.44 -6.10
CA LYS A 6 24.26 -12.98 -7.47
C LYS A 6 24.58 -14.48 -7.49
N LEU A 7 25.39 -14.96 -6.56
CA LEU A 7 25.70 -16.39 -6.44
C LEU A 7 24.47 -17.19 -6.00
N HIS A 8 23.70 -16.67 -5.05
CA HIS A 8 22.45 -17.26 -4.59
C HIS A 8 21.41 -17.31 -5.71
N ASP A 9 21.27 -16.24 -6.50
CA ASP A 9 20.32 -16.18 -7.62
C ASP A 9 20.71 -17.13 -8.75
N ALA A 10 22.02 -17.24 -9.05
CA ALA A 10 22.52 -18.21 -10.02
C ALA A 10 22.31 -19.65 -9.57
N PHE A 11 22.55 -19.93 -8.28
CA PHE A 11 22.30 -21.24 -7.68
C PHE A 11 20.81 -21.58 -7.69
N LYS A 12 19.96 -20.65 -7.24
CA LYS A 12 18.50 -20.74 -7.25
C LYS A 12 17.99 -21.02 -8.65
N GLY A 13 18.41 -20.27 -9.65
CA GLY A 13 18.02 -20.48 -11.05
C GLY A 13 18.41 -21.86 -11.59
N THR A 14 19.54 -22.41 -11.12
CA THR A 14 19.98 -23.76 -11.49
C THR A 14 19.11 -24.83 -10.81
N VAL A 15 18.86 -24.70 -9.51
CA VAL A 15 17.98 -25.61 -8.75
C VAL A 15 16.56 -25.58 -9.31
N GLU A 16 16.05 -24.40 -9.65
CA GLU A 16 14.72 -24.25 -10.26
C GLU A 16 14.57 -25.01 -11.56
N ARG A 17 15.62 -25.15 -12.37
CA ARG A 17 15.60 -25.89 -13.64
C ARG A 17 15.65 -27.41 -13.45
N ILE A 18 16.20 -27.89 -12.34
CA ILE A 18 16.45 -29.32 -12.12
C ILE A 18 15.34 -29.97 -11.28
N THR A 19 14.81 -29.25 -10.28
CA THR A 19 13.84 -29.81 -9.35
C THR A 19 12.43 -29.73 -9.94
N SER A 20 11.60 -30.78 -9.79
CA SER A 20 10.18 -30.69 -10.14
C SER A 20 9.39 -29.87 -9.10
N PRO A 21 8.31 -29.17 -9.49
CA PRO A 21 7.43 -28.51 -8.53
C PRO A 21 6.82 -29.50 -7.53
N ARG A 22 6.54 -29.03 -6.31
CA ARG A 22 5.84 -29.85 -5.31
C ARG A 22 4.38 -30.03 -5.72
N THR A 23 3.86 -31.23 -5.50
CA THR A 23 2.47 -31.61 -5.82
C THR A 23 1.60 -31.85 -4.59
N VAL A 24 2.20 -32.07 -3.42
CA VAL A 24 1.50 -32.33 -2.16
C VAL A 24 1.35 -31.03 -1.36
N SER A 25 0.19 -30.79 -0.75
CA SER A 25 -0.02 -29.63 0.12
C SER A 25 0.89 -29.69 1.35
N ALA A 26 1.53 -28.57 1.67
CA ALA A 26 2.25 -28.37 2.93
C ALA A 26 1.90 -27.00 3.53
N PHE A 27 0.69 -26.53 3.22
CA PHE A 27 0.18 -25.22 3.61
C PHE A 27 0.11 -25.07 5.13
N LYS A 28 -0.59 -25.97 5.83
CA LYS A 28 -0.76 -25.91 7.28
C LYS A 28 0.55 -26.19 8.05
N GLU A 29 1.38 -27.11 7.56
CA GLU A 29 2.59 -27.54 8.29
C GLU A 29 3.78 -26.58 8.16
N LYS A 30 3.92 -25.95 6.99
CA LYS A 30 5.12 -25.19 6.59
C LYS A 30 4.81 -23.80 6.05
N GLY A 31 3.53 -23.43 5.87
CA GLY A 31 3.13 -22.12 5.33
C GLY A 31 3.48 -21.93 3.84
N VAL A 32 3.64 -23.01 3.08
CA VAL A 32 4.13 -22.98 1.69
C VAL A 32 3.09 -23.51 0.69
N LEU A 33 3.13 -23.02 -0.54
CA LEU A 33 2.23 -23.37 -1.64
C LEU A 33 2.92 -24.28 -2.67
N SER A 34 2.17 -25.22 -3.23
CA SER A 34 2.45 -25.82 -4.53
C SER A 34 2.03 -24.89 -5.65
N VAL A 35 2.42 -25.23 -6.88
CA VAL A 35 2.04 -24.44 -8.07
C VAL A 35 0.52 -24.44 -8.28
N SER A 36 -0.13 -25.60 -8.14
CA SER A 36 -1.58 -25.72 -8.26
C SER A 36 -2.32 -24.92 -7.18
N GLU A 37 -1.79 -24.91 -5.96
CA GLU A 37 -2.37 -24.13 -4.86
C GLU A 37 -2.16 -22.62 -5.06
N PHE A 38 -1.02 -22.19 -5.62
CA PHE A 38 -0.81 -20.79 -6.00
C PHE A 38 -1.80 -20.33 -7.08
N ILE A 39 -2.05 -21.17 -8.09
CA ILE A 39 -3.05 -20.87 -9.12
C ILE A 39 -4.45 -20.79 -8.51
N LEU A 40 -4.81 -21.75 -7.65
CA LEU A 40 -6.11 -21.77 -6.97
C LEU A 40 -6.32 -20.52 -6.11
N ALA A 41 -5.32 -20.14 -5.31
CA ALA A 41 -5.39 -18.94 -4.48
C ALA A 41 -5.41 -17.65 -5.32
N GLY A 42 -4.68 -17.61 -6.44
CA GLY A 42 -4.72 -16.50 -7.39
C GLY A 42 -6.07 -16.36 -8.09
N ASP A 43 -6.69 -17.47 -8.49
CA ASP A 43 -8.04 -17.47 -9.06
C ASP A 43 -9.08 -16.95 -8.05
N ASN A 44 -8.95 -17.33 -6.78
CA ASN A 44 -9.79 -16.79 -5.72
C ASN A 44 -9.57 -15.27 -5.53
N LEU A 45 -8.31 -14.83 -5.49
CA LEU A 45 -7.96 -13.40 -5.38
C LEU A 45 -8.58 -12.57 -6.51
N VAL A 46 -8.42 -12.98 -7.77
CA VAL A 46 -9.00 -12.27 -8.93
C VAL A 46 -10.53 -12.28 -8.89
N SER A 47 -11.12 -13.37 -8.43
CA SER A 47 -12.58 -13.51 -8.30
C SER A 47 -13.18 -12.57 -7.25
N LYS A 48 -12.49 -12.39 -6.11
CA LYS A 48 -12.97 -11.54 -4.99
C LYS A 48 -12.56 -10.08 -5.10
N CYS A 49 -11.37 -9.82 -5.62
CA CYS A 49 -10.80 -8.49 -5.78
C CYS A 49 -10.52 -8.25 -7.27
N PRO A 50 -11.49 -7.74 -8.06
CA PRO A 50 -11.36 -7.55 -9.51
C PRO A 50 -10.29 -6.54 -9.94
N THR A 51 -9.70 -5.82 -8.97
CA THR A 51 -8.51 -4.98 -9.18
C THR A 51 -7.27 -5.80 -9.51
N TRP A 52 -7.24 -7.07 -9.08
CA TRP A 52 -6.19 -8.03 -9.41
C TRP A 52 -6.50 -8.75 -10.73
N SER A 53 -5.46 -9.03 -11.49
CA SER A 53 -5.55 -9.75 -12.76
C SER A 53 -4.37 -10.70 -12.96
N TRP A 54 -4.61 -11.80 -13.67
CA TRP A 54 -3.54 -12.68 -14.14
C TRP A 54 -2.85 -12.09 -15.36
N GLU A 55 -1.54 -12.25 -15.41
CA GLU A 55 -0.71 -11.78 -16.51
C GLU A 55 0.18 -12.89 -17.08
N SER A 56 0.46 -12.78 -18.39
CA SER A 56 1.32 -13.72 -19.12
C SER A 56 2.79 -13.32 -19.13
N GLY A 57 3.09 -12.03 -18.91
CA GLY A 57 4.44 -11.47 -19.00
C GLY A 57 5.11 -11.63 -20.37
N GLU A 58 6.42 -11.40 -20.40
CA GLU A 58 7.23 -11.58 -21.61
C GLU A 58 7.25 -13.06 -22.05
N PRO A 59 6.97 -13.37 -23.33
CA PRO A 59 6.97 -14.75 -23.83
C PRO A 59 8.30 -15.51 -23.57
N SER A 60 9.43 -14.81 -23.61
CA SER A 60 10.77 -15.37 -23.38
C SER A 60 11.05 -15.72 -21.91
N LYS A 61 10.31 -15.13 -20.98
CA LYS A 61 10.47 -15.28 -19.52
C LYS A 61 9.42 -16.18 -18.88
N ARG A 62 8.50 -16.76 -19.67
CA ARG A 62 7.47 -17.67 -19.16
C ARG A 62 8.09 -18.90 -18.51
N LYS A 63 7.55 -19.25 -17.35
CA LYS A 63 7.92 -20.43 -16.59
C LYS A 63 7.05 -21.61 -17.06
N PRO A 64 7.64 -22.73 -17.49
CA PRO A 64 6.90 -23.84 -18.10
C PRO A 64 6.03 -24.63 -17.12
N TYR A 65 6.29 -24.47 -15.81
CA TYR A 65 5.50 -25.13 -14.77
C TYR A 65 4.21 -24.36 -14.42
N LEU A 66 4.01 -23.15 -14.95
CA LEU A 66 2.79 -22.35 -14.81
C LEU A 66 2.06 -22.27 -16.16
N PRO A 67 0.71 -22.17 -16.18
CA PRO A 67 -0.05 -21.88 -17.39
C PRO A 67 0.41 -20.58 -18.06
N ALA A 68 0.37 -20.52 -19.39
CA ALA A 68 0.90 -19.38 -20.14
C ALA A 68 0.19 -18.05 -19.84
N ASP A 69 -1.09 -18.13 -19.46
CA ASP A 69 -1.99 -17.04 -19.08
C ASP A 69 -1.97 -16.72 -17.58
N LYS A 70 -1.34 -17.55 -16.75
CA LYS A 70 -1.31 -17.42 -15.28
C LYS A 70 0.12 -17.47 -14.74
N GLN A 71 0.96 -16.55 -15.20
CA GLN A 71 2.37 -16.51 -14.79
C GLN A 71 2.56 -15.73 -13.49
N PHE A 72 1.87 -14.61 -13.32
CA PHE A 72 1.88 -13.80 -12.11
C PHE A 72 0.58 -13.00 -11.99
N LEU A 73 0.29 -12.49 -10.80
CA LEU A 73 -0.83 -11.58 -10.58
C LEU A 73 -0.33 -10.14 -10.53
N ILE A 74 -1.13 -9.19 -11.00
CA ILE A 74 -0.84 -7.77 -10.89
C ILE A 74 -2.10 -6.98 -10.53
N THR A 75 -1.92 -5.96 -9.69
CA THR A 75 -2.86 -4.86 -9.53
C THR A 75 -2.12 -3.58 -9.90
N ARG A 76 -2.79 -2.69 -10.64
CA ARG A 76 -2.19 -1.51 -11.25
C ARG A 76 -2.75 -0.25 -10.64
N ASN A 77 -1.95 0.81 -10.65
CA ASN A 77 -2.40 2.13 -10.23
C ASN A 77 -2.95 2.15 -8.78
N VAL A 78 -2.25 1.47 -7.88
CA VAL A 78 -2.59 1.47 -6.45
C VAL A 78 -2.12 2.78 -5.82
N PRO A 79 -3.00 3.58 -5.19
CA PRO A 79 -2.60 4.87 -4.63
C PRO A 79 -1.74 4.68 -3.37
N CYS A 80 -0.83 5.64 -3.16
CA CYS A 80 0.02 5.73 -1.99
C CYS A 80 0.14 7.20 -1.58
N LEU A 81 -0.79 7.62 -0.73
CA LEU A 81 -1.03 9.04 -0.37
C LEU A 81 -0.04 9.57 0.66
N ARG A 82 0.59 8.67 1.43
CA ARG A 82 1.53 9.00 2.51
C ARG A 82 2.76 8.11 2.46
N ARG A 83 3.84 8.53 3.13
CA ARG A 83 5.10 7.78 3.26
C ARG A 83 5.05 6.92 4.52
N ALA A 84 5.76 5.79 4.54
CA ALA A 84 5.66 4.83 5.64
C ALA A 84 6.03 5.45 7.01
N ALA A 85 7.02 6.35 7.02
CA ALA A 85 7.45 7.06 8.23
C ALA A 85 6.33 7.86 8.92
N SER A 86 5.42 8.49 8.16
CA SER A 86 4.33 9.29 8.73
C SER A 86 3.31 8.44 9.51
N ILE A 87 3.04 7.21 9.05
CA ILE A 87 2.15 6.28 9.76
C ILE A 87 2.82 5.77 11.04
N GLU A 88 4.12 5.48 10.98
CA GLU A 88 4.87 5.01 12.15
C GLU A 88 4.91 6.09 13.25
N GLU A 89 5.15 7.36 12.89
CA GLU A 89 5.11 8.49 13.83
C GLU A 89 3.72 8.64 14.48
N ASP A 90 2.64 8.59 13.71
CA ASP A 90 1.27 8.64 14.23
C ASP A 90 0.97 7.46 15.18
N TYR A 91 1.44 6.25 14.86
CA TYR A 91 1.29 5.05 15.70
C TYR A 91 2.06 5.16 17.01
N ILE A 92 3.30 5.68 16.96
CA ILE A 92 4.13 5.91 18.15
C ILE A 92 3.49 7.00 19.03
N ALA A 93 3.03 8.10 18.42
CA ALA A 93 2.39 9.21 19.11
C ALA A 93 1.04 8.83 19.74
N SER A 94 0.32 7.87 19.16
CA SER A 94 -0.96 7.35 19.67
C SER A 94 -0.81 6.33 20.81
N GLY A 95 0.39 6.15 21.37
CA GLY A 95 0.64 5.25 22.50
C GLY A 95 0.82 3.79 22.09
N GLY A 96 1.62 3.56 21.04
CA GLY A 96 1.92 2.25 20.46
C GLY A 96 2.00 1.10 21.46
N GLU A 97 1.32 0.01 21.14
CA GLU A 97 1.21 -1.20 21.95
C GLU A 97 2.58 -1.84 22.28
N VAL A 98 2.67 -2.37 23.50
CA VAL A 98 3.88 -2.87 24.17
C VAL A 98 4.54 -4.02 23.41
N LEU A 99 5.86 -3.91 23.22
CA LEU A 99 6.74 -4.98 22.79
C LEU A 99 6.50 -6.23 23.66
N LEU A 100 6.14 -7.35 23.05
CA LEU A 100 6.31 -8.65 23.70
C LEU A 100 7.80 -8.95 23.69
N ASP A 101 8.51 -8.55 24.73
CA ASP A 101 9.77 -9.17 25.12
C ASP A 101 9.46 -10.66 25.37
N ASN A 102 9.72 -11.49 24.37
CA ASN A 102 9.94 -12.91 24.59
C ASN A 102 11.45 -13.09 24.74
N ASP A 103 11.88 -13.25 26.00
CA ASP A 103 13.24 -13.50 26.44
C ASP A 103 13.84 -14.81 25.92
N ASP A 104 13.96 -15.04 24.60
CA ASP A 104 14.76 -16.18 24.11
C ASP A 104 15.36 -16.09 22.69
N ASP A 105 15.24 -14.99 21.95
CA ASP A 105 16.09 -14.77 20.76
C ASP A 105 16.08 -13.27 20.36
N GLU A 106 17.21 -12.58 20.54
CA GLU A 106 17.43 -11.15 20.23
C GLU A 106 17.24 -10.78 18.73
N ASN A 107 16.68 -11.66 17.89
CA ASN A 107 16.52 -11.48 16.44
C ASN A 107 15.10 -11.64 15.88
N ASP A 108 14.06 -11.90 16.69
CA ASP A 108 12.71 -12.24 16.17
C ASP A 108 11.57 -11.30 16.63
N ALA A 109 11.85 -10.00 16.78
CA ALA A 109 10.82 -8.97 16.97
C ALA A 109 10.06 -8.73 15.67
N TRP A 110 8.96 -9.47 15.47
CA TRP A 110 7.93 -9.19 14.45
C TRP A 110 6.64 -8.79 15.17
N VAL A 111 6.10 -7.61 14.83
CA VAL A 111 4.90 -7.07 15.45
C VAL A 111 3.66 -7.78 14.88
N ALA A 112 2.88 -8.43 15.75
CA ALA A 112 1.61 -9.04 15.39
C ALA A 112 0.46 -8.12 15.82
N THR A 113 -0.18 -7.48 14.84
CA THR A 113 -1.30 -6.54 15.02
C THR A 113 -2.61 -7.25 15.41
N HIS A 114 -2.68 -7.93 16.56
CA HIS A 114 -3.94 -8.19 17.26
C HIS A 114 -3.73 -8.77 18.69
N GLY A 115 -3.47 -7.91 19.67
CA GLY A 115 -3.65 -8.22 21.08
C GLY A 115 -5.02 -7.70 21.58
N THR A 116 -5.87 -8.59 22.09
CA THR A 116 -7.17 -8.23 22.68
C THR A 116 -7.01 -7.24 23.84
N PRO A 117 -7.93 -6.27 24.05
CA PRO A 117 -7.85 -5.33 25.16
C PRO A 117 -7.93 -6.09 26.48
N LYS A 118 -6.93 -5.91 27.34
CA LYS A 118 -6.95 -6.49 28.69
C LYS A 118 -7.81 -5.61 29.58
N GLU A 119 -8.86 -6.19 30.15
CA GLU A 119 -9.68 -5.58 31.20
C GLU A 119 -8.79 -5.05 32.33
N THR A 120 -8.81 -3.72 32.53
CA THR A 120 -8.14 -3.07 33.65
C THR A 120 -8.99 -3.20 34.91
N LYS A 121 -8.49 -3.98 35.88
CA LYS A 121 -8.92 -3.84 37.28
C LYS A 121 -8.27 -2.60 37.89
N ALA A 122 -9.11 -1.88 38.63
CA ALA A 122 -8.92 -0.59 39.28
C ALA A 122 -7.65 -0.44 40.13
N GLY A 123 -7.11 0.78 40.15
CA GLY A 123 -6.07 1.23 41.07
C GLY A 123 -5.45 2.57 40.68
N GLU A 124 -6.21 3.65 40.91
CA GLU A 124 -5.78 5.02 41.25
C GLU A 124 -4.78 5.80 40.38
N GLU A 125 -5.33 6.93 39.88
CA GLU A 125 -4.71 8.25 39.70
C GLU A 125 -3.63 8.41 38.61
N ASP A 126 -4.09 8.72 37.39
CA ASP A 126 -3.43 9.77 36.61
C ASP A 126 -4.43 10.50 35.69
N ASN A 127 -4.26 11.82 35.62
CA ASN A 127 -5.22 12.81 35.11
C ASN A 127 -5.63 12.60 33.64
N VAL A 128 -6.92 12.36 33.42
CA VAL A 128 -7.59 12.57 32.13
C VAL A 128 -7.68 14.08 31.83
N PRO A 129 -7.18 14.60 30.69
CA PRO A 129 -7.54 15.93 30.25
C PRO A 129 -8.99 15.89 29.76
N SER A 130 -9.85 16.68 30.39
CA SER A 130 -11.22 16.92 29.94
C SER A 130 -11.24 17.52 28.54
N MET A 131 -12.06 16.96 27.66
CA MET A 131 -12.42 17.56 26.37
C MET A 131 -13.37 18.74 26.61
N GLU A 132 -12.83 19.90 26.98
CA GLU A 132 -13.51 21.19 27.02
C GLU A 132 -12.45 22.30 27.19
N ALA A 133 -12.39 23.23 26.22
CA ALA A 133 -11.57 24.47 26.13
C ALA A 133 -10.47 24.47 25.03
N LEU A 134 -10.90 24.51 23.77
CA LEU A 134 -10.11 25.16 22.71
C LEU A 134 -10.14 26.68 22.95
N GLU A 135 -9.14 27.21 23.65
CA GLU A 135 -8.85 28.65 23.60
C GLU A 135 -8.24 28.99 22.23
N ILE A 136 -9.07 29.55 21.37
CA ILE A 136 -8.64 30.21 20.13
C ILE A 136 -7.75 31.40 20.54
N SER A 137 -6.45 31.26 20.33
CA SER A 137 -5.50 32.37 20.47
C SER A 137 -5.83 33.45 19.44
N ARG A 138 -6.59 34.45 19.90
CA ARG A 138 -6.80 35.73 19.22
C ARG A 138 -5.48 36.51 19.21
N LYS A 139 -4.72 36.45 18.11
CA LYS A 139 -3.82 37.54 17.69
C LYS A 139 -3.40 37.40 16.23
N GLY A 140 -4.19 38.04 15.38
CA GLY A 140 -3.88 38.39 14.00
C GLY A 140 -5.11 39.08 13.40
N PRO A 141 -5.03 40.33 12.90
CA PRO A 141 -6.18 40.97 12.29
C PRO A 141 -6.46 40.26 10.97
N ILE A 142 -7.51 39.44 10.95
CA ILE A 142 -8.12 38.93 9.72
C ILE A 142 -8.61 40.15 8.97
N GLN A 143 -7.96 40.50 7.85
CA GLN A 143 -8.53 41.47 6.92
C GLN A 143 -9.75 40.84 6.27
N SER A 144 -10.92 41.34 6.67
CA SER A 144 -12.19 41.09 6.00
C SER A 144 -12.08 41.48 4.54
N ILE A 145 -12.39 40.54 3.64
CA ILE A 145 -12.68 40.84 2.24
C ILE A 145 -13.81 41.89 2.23
N PRO A 146 -13.70 43.00 1.48
CA PRO A 146 -14.80 43.94 1.36
C PRO A 146 -15.97 43.24 0.68
N SER A 147 -16.99 42.87 1.44
CA SER A 147 -18.30 42.58 0.88
C SER A 147 -18.87 43.92 0.42
N TYR A 148 -18.79 44.19 -0.88
CA TYR A 148 -19.50 45.29 -1.53
C TYR A 148 -21.00 44.96 -1.50
N PHE A 149 -21.64 45.22 -0.36
CA PHE A 149 -23.08 45.42 -0.31
C PHE A 149 -23.31 46.90 -0.62
N GLY A 150 -23.48 47.19 -1.92
CA GLY A 150 -24.02 48.46 -2.38
C GLY A 150 -25.48 48.59 -1.92
N ASP A 151 -25.83 49.80 -1.49
CA ASP A 151 -27.20 50.26 -1.25
C ASP A 151 -28.08 49.95 -2.47
N PRO A 152 -29.36 49.58 -2.33
CA PRO A 152 -30.25 49.45 -3.46
C PRO A 152 -30.72 50.86 -3.84
N GLU A 153 -29.87 51.61 -4.55
CA GLU A 153 -30.41 52.65 -5.41
C GLU A 153 -31.10 51.93 -6.58
N GLU A 154 -32.38 52.27 -6.80
CA GLU A 154 -33.20 51.80 -7.90
C GLU A 154 -32.59 52.25 -9.24
N ASP A 155 -31.57 51.54 -9.70
CA ASP A 155 -31.20 51.56 -11.12
C ASP A 155 -32.07 50.53 -11.83
N ASP A 156 -33.04 51.02 -12.59
CA ASP A 156 -33.85 50.25 -13.54
C ASP A 156 -32.93 49.32 -14.33
N ILE A 157 -33.15 48.00 -14.20
CA ILE A 157 -32.42 46.98 -14.97
C ILE A 157 -32.62 47.31 -16.45
N PRO A 158 -31.56 47.66 -17.21
CA PRO A 158 -31.71 47.98 -18.63
C PRO A 158 -32.25 46.76 -19.38
N ASP A 159 -33.22 46.98 -20.27
CA ASP A 159 -33.85 45.92 -21.04
C ASP A 159 -32.80 45.19 -21.89
N MET A 160 -32.84 43.86 -21.92
CA MET A 160 -31.86 42.98 -22.57
C MET A 160 -31.75 43.25 -24.09
N ALA A 161 -32.71 43.96 -24.67
CA ALA A 161 -32.73 44.36 -26.07
C ALA A 161 -31.73 45.48 -26.44
N ASP A 162 -31.21 46.25 -25.48
CA ASP A 162 -30.26 47.36 -25.75
C ASP A 162 -28.79 46.89 -25.87
N TYR A 163 -28.50 45.60 -25.62
CA TYR A 163 -27.15 45.02 -25.72
C TYR A 163 -26.86 44.32 -27.06
N ASP A 164 -27.85 44.25 -27.96
CA ASP A 164 -27.71 43.60 -29.28
C ASP A 164 -27.23 44.57 -30.38
N ASP A 165 -26.85 45.80 -30.02
CA ASP A 165 -26.30 46.79 -30.94
C ASP A 165 -24.80 46.52 -31.18
N PRO A 166 -24.36 46.22 -32.42
CA PRO A 166 -22.97 45.84 -32.72
C PRO A 166 -21.93 46.95 -32.44
N ASP A 167 -22.36 48.19 -32.18
CA ASP A 167 -21.49 49.30 -31.80
C ASP A 167 -21.14 49.35 -30.29
N ASN A 168 -21.72 48.48 -29.47
CA ASN A 168 -21.45 48.42 -28.01
C ASN A 168 -20.26 47.50 -27.64
N LEU A 169 -19.49 47.04 -28.64
CA LEU A 169 -18.28 46.25 -28.46
C LEU A 169 -17.11 47.14 -28.05
N ILE A 170 -16.86 47.26 -26.74
CA ILE A 170 -15.67 47.95 -26.23
C ILE A 170 -14.46 47.06 -26.49
N GLU A 171 -13.73 47.30 -27.59
CA GLU A 171 -12.54 46.52 -28.01
C GLU A 171 -11.35 46.59 -27.02
N ALA A 172 -11.41 47.45 -26.00
CA ALA A 172 -10.34 47.62 -25.03
C ALA A 172 -10.89 47.89 -23.62
N ASP A 173 -11.33 46.84 -22.94
CA ASP A 173 -11.58 46.87 -21.51
C ASP A 173 -10.24 46.78 -20.73
N PRO A 174 -9.81 47.79 -19.97
CA PRO A 174 -8.60 47.73 -19.15
C PRO A 174 -8.65 46.65 -18.05
N ALA A 175 -9.81 46.01 -17.80
CA ALA A 175 -9.95 44.85 -16.94
C ALA A 175 -9.83 43.49 -17.67
N THR A 176 -9.71 43.46 -19.00
CA THR A 176 -9.39 42.22 -19.73
C THR A 176 -7.96 41.79 -19.45
N LEU A 177 -7.80 40.86 -18.51
CA LEU A 177 -6.52 40.22 -18.22
C LEU A 177 -6.01 39.51 -19.47
N GLN A 178 -4.85 39.96 -19.97
CA GLN A 178 -4.11 39.25 -21.00
C GLN A 178 -3.95 37.79 -20.58
N THR A 179 -4.36 36.86 -21.45
CA THR A 179 -4.25 35.41 -21.25
C THR A 179 -2.79 34.97 -21.35
N THR A 180 -1.96 35.48 -20.45
CA THR A 180 -0.64 34.94 -20.17
C THR A 180 -0.90 33.74 -19.29
N TYR A 181 -0.65 32.54 -19.81
CA TYR A 181 -0.68 31.29 -19.06
C TYR A 181 -0.05 31.51 -17.68
N LEU A 182 -0.88 31.50 -16.64
CA LEU A 182 -0.41 31.56 -15.26
C LEU A 182 0.32 30.24 -15.00
N VAL A 183 1.63 30.24 -15.17
CA VAL A 183 2.48 29.23 -14.54
C VAL A 183 2.45 29.57 -13.06
N ALA A 184 1.53 28.94 -12.33
CA ALA A 184 1.58 28.92 -10.88
C ALA A 184 2.85 28.17 -10.49
N ASN A 185 3.89 28.91 -10.07
CA ASN A 185 4.97 28.30 -9.30
C ASN A 185 4.39 28.05 -7.91
N GLU A 186 4.13 26.79 -7.60
CA GLU A 186 3.76 26.41 -6.23
C GLU A 186 4.91 26.79 -5.28
N PRO A 187 4.61 27.31 -4.08
CA PRO A 187 5.64 27.48 -3.06
C PRO A 187 6.25 26.10 -2.75
N ASP A 188 7.57 26.05 -2.54
CA ASP A 188 8.27 24.90 -1.93
C ASP A 188 7.84 24.77 -0.44
N ASP A 189 6.54 24.61 -0.18
CA ASP A 189 6.06 24.16 1.12
C ASP A 189 6.33 22.65 1.19
N ASP A 190 7.27 22.27 2.05
CA ASP A 190 7.55 20.87 2.44
C ASP A 190 6.32 20.13 3.02
N ASN A 191 5.16 20.79 3.09
CA ASN A 191 3.90 20.24 3.61
C ASN A 191 2.96 19.69 2.52
N ILE A 192 3.33 19.78 1.23
CA ILE A 192 2.56 19.12 0.15
C ILE A 192 2.96 17.64 0.11
N LEU A 193 2.06 16.77 0.60
CA LEU A 193 2.23 15.32 0.53
C LEU A 193 2.18 14.87 -0.94
N ARG A 194 3.35 14.55 -1.50
CA ARG A 194 3.47 14.01 -2.86
C ARG A 194 2.85 12.62 -2.94
N THR A 195 1.75 12.51 -3.68
CA THR A 195 1.04 11.26 -3.93
C THR A 195 1.81 10.41 -4.93
N ARG A 196 2.02 9.13 -4.63
CA ARG A 196 2.59 8.14 -5.54
C ARG A 196 1.54 7.13 -5.95
N THR A 197 1.81 6.43 -7.04
CA THR A 197 0.99 5.27 -7.46
C THR A 197 1.89 4.07 -7.69
N TYR A 198 1.37 2.86 -7.48
CA TYR A 198 2.12 1.63 -7.54
C TYR A 198 1.45 0.58 -8.42
N ASP A 199 2.26 -0.10 -9.22
CA ASP A 199 1.89 -1.42 -9.74
C ASP A 199 2.50 -2.48 -8.81
N VAL A 200 1.65 -3.31 -8.24
CA VAL A 200 2.03 -4.38 -7.31
C VAL A 200 1.82 -5.71 -7.99
N SER A 201 2.88 -6.50 -8.14
CA SER A 201 2.80 -7.84 -8.72
C SER A 201 3.18 -8.94 -7.73
N ILE A 202 2.54 -10.11 -7.88
CA ILE A 202 2.79 -11.31 -7.08
C ILE A 202 3.22 -12.43 -8.00
N THR A 203 4.45 -12.92 -7.81
CA THR A 203 5.01 -14.06 -8.53
C THR A 203 5.13 -15.27 -7.62
N TYR A 204 5.13 -16.48 -8.19
CA TYR A 204 5.44 -17.69 -7.43
C TYR A 204 6.94 -17.95 -7.38
N ASP A 205 7.52 -17.95 -6.18
CA ASP A 205 8.91 -18.33 -5.97
C ASP A 205 9.03 -19.85 -5.86
N LYS A 206 9.61 -20.50 -6.88
CA LYS A 206 9.69 -21.96 -6.91
C LYS A 206 10.67 -22.54 -5.89
N TYR A 207 11.68 -21.79 -5.47
CA TYR A 207 12.66 -22.25 -4.49
C TYR A 207 12.09 -22.22 -3.08
N TYR A 208 11.47 -21.10 -2.68
CA TYR A 208 10.86 -20.95 -1.36
C TYR A 208 9.44 -21.51 -1.28
N GLN A 209 8.81 -21.77 -2.43
CA GLN A 209 7.44 -22.28 -2.52
C GLN A 209 6.43 -21.31 -1.89
N THR A 210 6.65 -20.03 -2.08
CA THR A 210 5.85 -18.93 -1.51
C THR A 210 5.64 -17.85 -2.56
N PRO A 211 4.58 -17.02 -2.41
CA PRO A 211 4.44 -15.83 -3.23
C PRO A 211 5.52 -14.79 -2.88
N ARG A 212 5.91 -14.03 -3.88
CA ARG A 212 6.87 -12.92 -3.79
C ARG A 212 6.26 -11.66 -4.39
N VAL A 213 6.32 -10.56 -3.64
CA VAL A 213 5.79 -9.25 -4.04
C VAL A 213 6.87 -8.41 -4.73
N TRP A 214 6.46 -7.71 -5.77
CA TRP A 214 7.27 -6.72 -6.48
C TRP A 214 6.49 -5.42 -6.60
N LEU A 215 7.21 -4.31 -6.52
CA LEU A 215 6.68 -2.96 -6.48
C LEU A 215 7.31 -2.13 -7.60
N THR A 216 6.46 -1.47 -8.36
CA THR A 216 6.87 -0.46 -9.36
C THR A 216 6.15 0.83 -9.03
N GLY A 217 6.89 1.82 -8.53
CA GLY A 217 6.34 3.10 -8.14
C GLY A 217 6.32 4.10 -9.29
N TYR A 218 5.38 5.03 -9.25
CA TYR A 218 5.27 6.17 -10.13
C TYR A 218 5.02 7.44 -9.31
N ASP A 219 5.57 8.56 -9.76
CA ASP A 219 5.37 9.87 -9.13
C ASP A 219 4.00 10.50 -9.47
N GLU A 220 3.75 11.71 -8.98
CA GLU A 220 2.54 12.49 -9.27
C GLU A 220 2.26 12.69 -10.76
N SER A 221 3.31 12.72 -11.59
CA SER A 221 3.24 12.92 -13.05
C SER A 221 3.17 11.60 -13.82
N ARG A 222 3.02 10.45 -13.14
CA ARG A 222 3.04 9.09 -13.72
C ARG A 222 4.37 8.69 -14.34
N MET A 223 5.46 9.33 -13.93
CA MET A 223 6.80 8.92 -14.31
C MET A 223 7.32 7.84 -13.38
N LEU A 224 8.08 6.90 -13.94
CA LEU A 224 8.59 5.75 -13.20
C LEU A 224 9.59 6.19 -12.13
N LEU A 225 9.33 5.80 -10.87
CA LEU A 225 10.20 6.11 -9.75
C LEU A 225 11.47 5.26 -9.79
N GLN A 226 12.56 5.83 -9.28
CA GLN A 226 13.76 5.04 -9.01
C GLN A 226 13.44 3.99 -7.94
N PRO A 227 13.87 2.73 -8.11
CA PRO A 227 13.57 1.65 -7.16
C PRO A 227 14.00 1.96 -5.72
N GLU A 228 15.02 2.78 -5.54
CA GLU A 228 15.50 3.23 -4.23
C GLU A 228 14.48 4.11 -3.49
N LEU A 229 13.71 4.93 -4.21
CA LEU A 229 12.67 5.80 -3.61
C LEU A 229 11.46 5.01 -3.12
N VAL A 230 11.23 3.81 -3.66
CA VAL A 230 10.18 2.90 -3.19
C VAL A 230 10.39 2.48 -1.74
N LEU A 231 11.64 2.49 -1.26
CA LEU A 231 11.97 2.15 0.14
C LEU A 231 11.38 3.13 1.16
N GLU A 232 11.03 4.35 0.76
CA GLU A 232 10.36 5.34 1.62
C GLU A 232 8.91 4.94 1.95
N ASP A 233 8.35 4.01 1.17
CA ASP A 233 6.99 3.49 1.31
C ASP A 233 6.94 2.09 1.92
N VAL A 234 8.11 1.58 2.33
CA VAL A 234 8.26 0.34 3.08
C VAL A 234 8.50 0.71 4.54
N SER A 235 7.85 0.00 5.47
CA SER A 235 8.10 0.17 6.91
C SER A 235 9.60 0.03 7.23
N GLN A 236 10.12 0.89 8.11
CA GLN A 236 11.56 0.96 8.39
C GLN A 236 12.12 -0.35 8.95
N ASP A 237 11.31 -1.06 9.75
CA ASP A 237 11.66 -2.36 10.32
C ASP A 237 11.90 -3.43 9.25
N HIS A 238 11.23 -3.30 8.11
CA HIS A 238 11.27 -4.25 7.01
C HIS A 238 12.18 -3.80 5.86
N ALA A 239 12.29 -2.49 5.60
CA ALA A 239 12.98 -1.91 4.45
C ALA A 239 14.43 -2.38 4.32
N ARG A 240 15.20 -2.37 5.42
CA ARG A 240 16.63 -2.77 5.40
C ARG A 240 16.87 -4.27 5.56
N LYS A 241 15.86 -5.03 5.99
CA LYS A 241 15.98 -6.46 6.30
C LYS A 241 15.47 -7.36 5.17
N THR A 242 14.42 -6.92 4.49
CA THR A 242 13.64 -7.80 3.61
C THR A 242 13.49 -7.28 2.18
N VAL A 243 13.71 -6.00 1.91
CA VAL A 243 13.52 -5.45 0.56
C VAL A 243 14.83 -5.39 -0.22
N THR A 244 14.79 -5.86 -1.46
CA THR A 244 15.91 -5.88 -2.40
C THR A 244 15.49 -5.33 -3.76
N ILE A 245 16.44 -4.73 -4.48
CA ILE A 245 16.22 -4.28 -5.87
C ILE A 245 16.72 -5.36 -6.82
N GLU A 246 15.80 -6.01 -7.54
CA GLU A 246 16.08 -7.18 -8.36
C GLU A 246 15.37 -7.10 -9.72
N ASP A 247 15.86 -7.87 -10.70
CA ASP A 247 15.19 -8.01 -12.00
C ASP A 247 13.90 -8.82 -11.86
N HIS A 248 12.79 -8.30 -12.39
CA HIS A 248 11.52 -9.02 -12.32
C HIS A 248 11.57 -10.29 -13.20
N PRO A 249 11.08 -11.44 -12.69
CA PRO A 249 11.21 -12.72 -13.38
C PRO A 249 10.38 -12.81 -14.65
N HIS A 250 9.39 -11.93 -14.86
CA HIS A 250 8.49 -11.92 -16.03
C HIS A 250 8.41 -10.58 -16.78
N LEU A 251 9.04 -9.52 -16.25
CA LEU A 251 8.93 -8.14 -16.77
C LEU A 251 10.34 -7.56 -16.95
N PRO A 252 10.52 -6.55 -17.81
CA PRO A 252 11.81 -5.90 -18.00
C PRO A 252 12.06 -4.85 -16.90
N GLY A 253 13.33 -4.64 -16.56
CA GLY A 253 13.74 -3.64 -15.59
C GLY A 253 13.94 -4.18 -14.18
N LYS A 254 14.40 -3.27 -13.31
CA LYS A 254 14.63 -3.54 -11.89
C LYS A 254 13.45 -3.04 -11.08
N HIS A 255 13.05 -3.83 -10.11
CA HIS A 255 11.90 -3.55 -9.26
C HIS A 255 12.30 -3.75 -7.80
N ALA A 256 11.67 -3.01 -6.91
CA ALA A 256 11.77 -3.29 -5.47
C ALA A 256 10.97 -4.55 -5.16
N SER A 257 11.54 -5.48 -4.39
CA SER A 257 10.89 -6.74 -4.05
C SER A 257 11.09 -7.11 -2.59
N VAL A 258 10.02 -7.59 -1.96
CA VAL A 258 10.09 -8.17 -0.61
C VAL A 258 10.56 -9.62 -0.72
N HIS A 259 11.72 -9.92 -0.15
CA HIS A 259 12.43 -11.18 -0.29
C HIS A 259 11.71 -12.32 0.47
N PRO A 260 11.42 -13.46 -0.20
CA PRO A 260 10.47 -14.45 0.30
C PRO A 260 11.01 -15.43 1.36
N CYS A 261 12.27 -15.32 1.77
CA CYS A 261 12.93 -16.31 2.64
C CYS A 261 12.24 -16.53 4.00
N LYS A 262 11.49 -15.54 4.50
CA LYS A 262 10.76 -15.63 5.77
C LYS A 262 9.25 -15.84 5.58
N HIS A 263 8.73 -15.75 4.36
CA HIS A 263 7.28 -15.81 4.09
C HIS A 263 6.66 -17.12 4.57
N GLY A 264 7.33 -18.26 4.34
CA GLY A 264 6.79 -19.56 4.78
C GLY A 264 6.65 -19.66 6.30
N ALA A 265 7.65 -19.20 7.05
CA ALA A 265 7.62 -19.20 8.51
C ALA A 265 6.54 -18.25 9.06
N VAL A 266 6.41 -17.06 8.48
CA VAL A 266 5.38 -16.08 8.86
C VAL A 266 3.98 -16.62 8.58
N MET A 267 3.76 -17.16 7.37
CA MET A 267 2.46 -17.72 6.98
C MET A 267 2.07 -18.89 7.88
N LYS A 268 3.02 -19.74 8.25
CA LYS A 268 2.78 -20.80 9.24
C LYS A 268 2.30 -20.22 10.58
N LYS A 269 3.00 -19.23 11.14
CA LYS A 269 2.61 -18.57 12.40
C LYS A 269 1.18 -18.01 12.30
N ILE A 270 0.84 -17.35 11.18
CA ILE A 270 -0.52 -16.81 10.95
C ILE A 270 -1.56 -17.93 10.93
N ILE A 271 -1.30 -19.03 10.22
CA ILE A 271 -2.20 -20.19 10.13
C ILE A 271 -2.38 -20.83 11.51
N ASP A 272 -1.31 -21.01 12.28
CA ASP A 272 -1.36 -21.56 13.64
C ASP A 272 -2.24 -20.70 14.58
N VAL A 273 -2.09 -19.37 14.51
CA VAL A 273 -2.93 -18.43 15.26
C VAL A 273 -4.39 -18.54 14.85
N LEU A 274 -4.71 -18.61 13.55
CA LEU A 274 -6.09 -18.78 13.09
C LEU A 274 -6.70 -20.10 13.57
N MET A 275 -5.95 -21.20 13.47
CA MET A 275 -6.39 -22.51 13.95
C MET A 275 -6.66 -22.51 15.46
N SER A 276 -5.81 -21.84 16.25
CA SER A 276 -6.04 -21.69 17.70
C SER A 276 -7.31 -20.91 18.05
N ARG A 277 -7.76 -20.03 17.15
CA ARG A 277 -9.01 -19.26 17.27
C ARG A 277 -10.23 -20.01 16.70
N GLY A 278 -10.06 -21.27 16.30
CA GLY A 278 -11.12 -22.10 15.72
C GLY A 278 -11.44 -21.80 14.25
N VAL A 279 -10.62 -20.98 13.58
CA VAL A 279 -10.76 -20.70 12.14
C VAL A 279 -9.81 -21.63 11.39
N GLU A 280 -10.35 -22.52 10.56
CA GLU A 280 -9.55 -23.34 9.65
C GLU A 280 -9.41 -22.65 8.28
N PRO A 281 -8.25 -22.02 7.98
CA PRO A 281 -8.06 -21.42 6.67
C PRO A 281 -7.92 -22.50 5.60
N GLU A 282 -8.56 -22.26 4.46
CA GLU A 282 -8.37 -23.03 3.24
C GLU A 282 -7.23 -22.44 2.42
N VAL A 283 -6.62 -23.27 1.56
CA VAL A 283 -5.44 -22.87 0.79
C VAL A 283 -5.73 -21.83 -0.28
N ASP A 284 -6.97 -21.78 -0.78
CA ASP A 284 -7.42 -20.76 -1.73
C ASP A 284 -7.48 -19.36 -1.10
N LYS A 285 -7.54 -19.27 0.24
CA LYS A 285 -7.49 -18.01 1.00
C LYS A 285 -6.05 -17.55 1.30
N TYR A 286 -5.03 -18.30 0.86
CA TYR A 286 -3.62 -18.01 1.17
C TYR A 286 -3.22 -16.58 0.79
N LEU A 287 -3.57 -16.12 -0.41
CA LEU A 287 -3.13 -14.82 -0.89
C LEU A 287 -3.74 -13.66 -0.09
N PHE A 288 -4.93 -13.82 0.49
CA PHE A 288 -5.52 -12.79 1.35
C PHE A 288 -4.80 -12.70 2.69
N LEU A 289 -4.46 -13.85 3.30
CA LEU A 289 -3.62 -13.88 4.50
C LEU A 289 -2.24 -13.29 4.24
N PHE A 290 -1.67 -13.59 3.07
CA PHE A 290 -0.38 -13.07 2.63
C PHE A 290 -0.43 -11.56 2.37
N LEU A 291 -1.47 -11.06 1.72
CA LEU A 291 -1.66 -9.63 1.47
C LEU A 291 -1.92 -8.85 2.75
N LYS A 292 -2.68 -9.43 3.70
CA LYS A 292 -2.84 -8.86 5.05
C LYS A 292 -1.50 -8.75 5.76
N PHE A 293 -0.63 -9.76 5.63
CA PHE A 293 0.74 -9.69 6.11
C PHE A 293 1.54 -8.59 5.41
N MET A 294 1.46 -8.50 4.08
CA MET A 294 2.16 -7.48 3.30
C MET A 294 1.73 -6.06 3.69
N ALA A 295 0.52 -5.87 4.21
CA ALA A 295 0.05 -4.57 4.68
C ALA A 295 0.86 -4.06 5.89
N SER A 296 1.52 -4.93 6.67
CA SER A 296 2.47 -4.48 7.69
C SER A 296 3.82 -4.05 7.11
N VAL A 297 4.17 -4.54 5.91
CA VAL A 297 5.45 -4.24 5.24
C VAL A 297 5.35 -2.96 4.41
N ILE A 298 4.22 -2.74 3.74
CA ILE A 298 3.93 -1.58 2.88
C ILE A 298 2.61 -0.92 3.30
N PRO A 299 2.59 -0.29 4.50
CA PRO A 299 1.34 0.15 5.14
C PRO A 299 0.62 1.28 4.40
N THR A 300 1.32 2.03 3.54
CA THR A 300 0.76 3.17 2.83
C THR A 300 0.29 2.86 1.41
N ILE A 301 0.48 1.63 0.93
CA ILE A 301 0.08 1.22 -0.43
C ILE A 301 -1.29 0.54 -0.35
N GLU A 302 -2.32 1.20 -0.89
CA GLU A 302 -3.73 0.84 -0.70
C GLU A 302 -4.24 -0.19 -1.72
N TYR A 303 -3.64 -1.38 -1.76
CA TYR A 303 -4.14 -2.47 -2.62
C TYR A 303 -5.33 -3.17 -1.96
N ASP A 304 -6.22 -3.71 -2.79
CA ASP A 304 -7.38 -4.46 -2.31
C ASP A 304 -6.98 -5.88 -1.88
N TYR A 305 -7.36 -6.25 -0.68
CA TYR A 305 -7.26 -7.61 -0.13
C TYR A 305 -8.49 -7.94 0.73
N THR A 306 -9.61 -7.25 0.48
CA THR A 306 -10.81 -7.36 1.32
C THR A 306 -11.37 -8.78 1.27
N MET A 307 -11.23 -9.47 2.40
CA MET A 307 -12.00 -10.64 2.75
C MET A 307 -12.52 -10.46 4.16
N ASP A 308 -13.83 -10.58 4.32
CA ASP A 308 -14.43 -10.87 5.61
C ASP A 308 -13.97 -12.28 6.00
N PHE A 309 -12.86 -12.36 6.75
CA PHE A 309 -12.61 -13.54 7.54
C PHE A 309 -13.67 -13.50 8.64
N ASP A 310 -14.67 -14.37 8.53
CA ASP A 310 -15.59 -14.67 9.62
C ASP A 310 -14.74 -15.30 10.74
N MET A 311 -14.09 -14.45 11.51
CA MET A 311 -13.39 -14.79 12.74
C MET A 311 -14.50 -15.09 13.73
N GLY A 312 -15.02 -16.33 13.65
CA GLY A 312 -16.29 -16.75 14.21
C GLY A 312 -16.70 -15.92 15.40
N SER A 313 -17.77 -15.14 15.23
CA SER A 313 -18.40 -14.45 16.35
C SER A 313 -18.56 -15.46 17.49
N SER A 314 -17.87 -15.22 18.61
CA SER A 314 -18.10 -15.98 19.82
C SER A 314 -19.54 -15.67 20.21
N SER A 315 -20.45 -16.55 19.79
CA SER A 315 -21.83 -16.58 20.23
C SER A 315 -21.78 -16.83 21.74
N SER A 316 -21.76 -15.74 22.50
CA SER A 316 -21.88 -15.72 23.96
C SER A 316 -23.32 -15.34 24.29
#